data_AF-A0A0F8XGT5-F1
#
_entry.id   AF-A0A0F8XGT5-F1
#
_cell.length_a   1.000
_cell.length_b   1.000
_cell.length_c   1.000
_cell.angle_alpha   90.00
_cell.angle_beta   90.00
_cell.angle_gamma   90.00
#
_symmetry.space_group_name_H-M   'P 1'
#
loop_
_entity.id
_entity.type
_entity.pdbx_description
1 polymer ?
#
loop_
_entity_poly.entity_id
_entity_poly.type
_entity_poly.pdbx_seq_one_letter_code
_entity_poly.pdbx_strand_id
1 'polypeptide(L)'
;HLSNLIAPGSDLASSIETLSPASFDPKNHYPSAFRAVRAAAVQGSEMDESGVDVKVYRLEVGTSRVEYYLLALDGKGGLVVGLRAKAIES
;
A
#
# COMPACT_ATOMS: atom_id res chain seq x y z
N HIS A 1 13.40 6.38 1.78
CA HIS A 1 12.31 6.17 2.75
C HIS A 1 10.96 6.42 2.07
N LEU A 2 9.95 5.60 2.37
CA LEU A 2 8.60 5.74 1.82
C LEU A 2 7.98 7.13 2.08
N SER A 3 8.33 7.76 3.21
CA SER A 3 7.93 9.14 3.54
C SER A 3 8.21 10.14 2.41
N ASN A 4 9.37 10.06 1.75
CA ASN A 4 9.71 10.95 0.62
C ASN A 4 8.85 10.70 -0.63
N LEU A 5 8.32 9.48 -0.81
CA LEU A 5 7.43 9.16 -1.93
C LEU A 5 6.01 9.70 -1.68
N ILE A 6 5.57 9.65 -0.43
CA ILE A 6 4.19 9.98 -0.05
C ILE A 6 4.02 11.47 0.27
N ALA A 7 5.01 12.08 0.92
CA ALA A 7 5.00 13.48 1.34
C ALA A 7 6.39 14.11 1.13
N PRO A 8 6.74 14.46 -0.11
CA PRO A 8 8.03 15.07 -0.40
C PRO A 8 8.19 16.38 0.40
N GLY A 9 9.26 16.46 1.19
CA GLY A 9 9.56 17.63 2.03
C GLY A 9 8.96 17.62 3.44
N SER A 10 8.24 16.56 3.84
CA SER A 10 7.78 16.35 5.22
C SER A 10 8.36 15.07 5.78
N ASP A 11 9.00 15.14 6.96
CA ASP A 11 9.47 13.94 7.64
C ASP A 11 8.33 13.25 8.38
N LEU A 12 7.60 12.42 7.66
CA LEU A 12 6.52 11.59 8.20
C LEU A 12 7.01 10.18 8.59
N ALA A 13 8.32 9.94 8.63
CA ALA A 13 8.86 8.60 8.84
C ALA A 13 8.41 7.97 10.17
N SER A 14 8.27 8.78 11.23
CA SER A 14 7.78 8.35 12.54
C SER A 14 6.30 8.04 12.61
N SER A 15 5.51 8.49 11.62
CA SER A 15 4.05 8.33 11.56
C SER A 15 3.62 7.22 10.60
N ILE A 16 4.58 6.53 9.97
CA ILE A 16 4.33 5.41 9.07
C ILE A 16 4.48 4.10 9.84
N GLU A 17 3.41 3.32 9.84
CA GLU A 17 3.38 1.97 10.34
C GLU A 17 3.26 0.98 9.18
N THR A 18 4.01 -0.12 9.23
CA THR A 18 3.88 -1.21 8.26
C THR A 18 2.95 -2.26 8.84
N LEU A 19 1.87 -2.57 8.13
CA LEU A 19 0.88 -3.55 8.54
C LEU A 19 0.99 -4.81 7.70
N SER A 20 0.71 -5.96 8.32
CA SER A 20 0.50 -7.19 7.58
C SER A 20 -0.88 -7.16 6.88
N PRO A 21 -1.09 -7.88 5.76
CA PRO A 21 -2.40 -7.97 5.12
C PRO A 21 -3.50 -8.46 6.07
N ALA A 22 -3.17 -9.40 6.97
CA ALA A 22 -4.10 -9.93 7.96
C ALA A 22 -4.42 -8.92 9.08
N SER A 23 -3.50 -8.02 9.41
CA SER A 23 -3.75 -6.92 10.35
C SER A 23 -4.63 -5.83 9.74
N PHE A 24 -4.45 -5.55 8.45
CA PHE A 24 -5.25 -4.55 7.72
C PHE A 24 -6.68 -5.05 7.44
N ASP A 25 -6.82 -6.30 7.03
CA ASP A 25 -8.11 -6.89 6.67
C ASP A 25 -8.35 -8.24 7.38
N PRO A 26 -8.55 -8.22 8.71
CA PRO A 26 -8.71 -9.45 9.49
C PRO A 26 -9.97 -10.24 9.14
N LYS A 27 -10.96 -9.60 8.49
CA LYS A 27 -12.22 -10.22 8.07
C LYS A 27 -12.25 -10.58 6.59
N ASN A 28 -11.16 -10.34 5.85
CA ASN A 28 -11.07 -10.61 4.42
C ASN A 28 -12.20 -9.94 3.61
N HIS A 29 -12.51 -8.68 3.91
CA HIS A 29 -13.53 -7.87 3.22
C HIS A 29 -13.01 -7.20 1.94
N TYR A 30 -11.69 -7.05 1.80
CA TYR A 30 -11.03 -6.35 0.69
C TYR A 30 -10.14 -7.24 -0.20
N PRO A 31 -10.45 -8.53 -0.45
CA PRO A 31 -9.58 -9.40 -1.25
C PRO A 31 -9.44 -8.91 -2.71
N SER A 32 -10.47 -8.25 -3.23
CA SER A 32 -10.48 -7.65 -4.57
C SER A 32 -9.48 -6.51 -4.71
N ALA A 33 -9.29 -5.71 -3.66
CA ALA A 33 -8.32 -4.62 -3.65
C ALA A 33 -6.88 -5.17 -3.75
N PHE A 34 -6.55 -6.18 -2.95
CA PHE A 34 -5.25 -6.85 -3.03
C PHE A 34 -5.01 -7.51 -4.39
N ARG A 35 -6.04 -8.15 -4.96
CA ARG A 35 -5.95 -8.74 -6.30
C ARG A 35 -5.71 -7.66 -7.37
N ALA A 36 -6.40 -6.53 -7.30
CA ALA A 36 -6.23 -5.43 -8.26
C ALA A 36 -4.80 -4.88 -8.23
N VAL A 37 -4.19 -4.72 -7.05
CA VAL A 37 -2.80 -4.28 -6.92
C VAL A 37 -1.83 -5.30 -7.53
N ARG A 38 -2.06 -6.61 -7.28
CA ARG A 38 -1.23 -7.66 -7.89
C ARG A 38 -1.35 -7.68 -9.41
N ALA A 39 -2.56 -7.59 -9.94
CA ALA A 39 -2.81 -7.54 -11.38
C ALA A 39 -2.14 -6.31 -12.03
N ALA A 40 -2.17 -5.15 -11.35
CA ALA A 40 -1.49 -3.95 -11.82
C ALA A 40 0.04 -4.11 -11.81
N ALA A 41 0.60 -4.80 -10.82
CA ALA A 41 2.04 -5.03 -10.69
C ALA A 41 2.61 -5.99 -11.73
N VAL A 42 1.80 -6.88 -12.28
CA VAL A 42 2.22 -7.79 -13.36
C VAL A 42 1.83 -7.30 -14.76
N GLN A 43 1.06 -6.22 -14.86
CA GLN A 43 0.50 -5.76 -16.12
C GLN A 43 1.60 -5.46 -17.15
N GLY A 44 1.68 -6.30 -18.20
CA GLY A 44 2.66 -6.13 -19.27
C GLY A 44 4.06 -6.67 -18.95
N SER A 45 4.16 -7.49 -17.89
CA SER A 45 5.29 -8.38 -17.56
C SER A 45 4.90 -9.86 -17.73
N GLU A 46 5.87 -10.76 -17.71
CA GLU A 46 5.63 -12.22 -17.70
C GLU A 46 5.56 -12.80 -16.26
N MET A 47 5.40 -11.94 -15.25
CA MET A 47 5.39 -12.34 -13.85
C MET A 47 4.00 -12.85 -13.44
N ASP A 48 3.95 -13.87 -12.58
CA ASP A 48 2.70 -14.39 -12.04
C ASP A 48 2.16 -13.49 -10.92
N GLU A 49 0.83 -13.28 -10.87
CA GLU A 49 0.18 -12.47 -9.82
C GLU A 49 0.50 -12.99 -8.41
N SER A 50 0.66 -14.31 -8.24
CA SER A 50 0.91 -14.96 -6.94
C SER A 50 2.31 -14.67 -6.40
N GLY A 51 3.24 -14.26 -7.25
CA GLY A 51 4.60 -13.88 -6.87
C GLY A 51 4.74 -12.42 -6.41
N VAL A 52 3.67 -11.63 -6.49
CA VAL A 52 3.69 -10.21 -6.13
C VAL A 52 3.52 -10.04 -4.61
N ASP A 53 4.55 -9.48 -3.96
CA ASP A 53 4.48 -9.03 -2.58
C ASP A 53 3.74 -7.67 -2.49
N VAL A 54 2.63 -7.63 -1.74
CA VAL A 54 1.85 -6.41 -1.50
C VAL A 54 2.07 -5.98 -0.06
N LYS A 55 2.62 -4.77 0.11
CA LYS A 55 2.86 -4.17 1.42
C LYS A 55 1.78 -3.17 1.77
N VAL A 56 1.38 -3.18 3.04
CA VAL A 56 0.38 -2.25 3.57
C VAL A 56 1.09 -1.26 4.50
N TYR A 57 0.84 0.03 4.28
CA TYR A 57 1.32 1.09 5.14
C TYR A 57 0.15 1.91 5.66
N ARG A 58 0.14 2.16 6.97
CA ARG A 58 -0.75 3.11 7.62
C ARG A 58 0.05 4.36 7.93
N LEU A 59 -0.48 5.51 7.52
CA LEU A 59 0.08 6.82 7.80
C LEU A 59 -0.91 7.60 8.65
N GLU A 60 -0.49 8.02 9.83
CA GLU A 60 -1.27 8.92 10.67
C GLU A 60 -1.09 10.37 10.21
N VAL A 61 -2.18 11.05 9.86
CA VAL A 61 -2.20 12.43 9.37
C VAL A 61 -3.01 13.29 10.35
N GLY A 62 -2.44 13.51 11.54
CA GLY A 62 -3.09 14.23 12.63
C GLY A 62 -3.96 13.33 13.51
N THR A 63 -4.83 13.93 14.33
CA THR A 63 -5.48 13.26 15.47
C THR A 63 -6.48 12.15 15.14
N SER A 64 -7.11 12.20 13.97
CA SER A 64 -8.19 11.26 13.61
C SER A 64 -8.17 10.85 12.15
N ARG A 65 -7.20 11.32 11.36
CA ARG A 65 -7.14 11.00 9.93
C ARG A 65 -6.00 10.04 9.69
N VAL A 66 -6.28 8.99 8.96
CA VAL A 66 -5.28 8.02 8.55
C VAL A 66 -5.36 7.79 7.06
N GLU A 67 -4.22 7.42 6.50
CA GLU A 67 -4.13 7.05 5.10
C GLU A 67 -3.50 5.67 4.99
N TYR A 68 -4.18 4.80 4.24
CA TYR A 68 -3.73 3.45 3.96
C TYR A 68 -3.17 3.37 2.56
N TYR A 69 -1.99 2.79 2.43
CA TYR A 69 -1.30 2.57 1.17
C TYR A 69 -1.08 1.07 0.98
N LEU A 70 -1.68 0.50 -0.04
CA LEU A 70 -1.41 -0.87 -0.48
C LEU A 70 -0.53 -0.77 -1.72
N LEU A 71 0.73 -1.16 -1.61
CA LEU A 71 1.76 -0.94 -2.61
C LEU A 71 2.41 -2.25 -3.04
N ALA A 72 2.75 -2.34 -4.31
CA ALA A 72 3.54 -3.40 -4.91
C ALA A 72 4.54 -2.78 -5.91
N LEU A 73 5.55 -3.57 -6.29
CA LEU A 73 6.50 -3.19 -7.33
C LEU A 73 6.09 -3.82 -8.66
N ASP A 74 6.03 -2.99 -9.70
CA ASP A 74 5.85 -3.45 -11.08
C ASP A 74 7.07 -4.26 -11.53
N GLY A 75 6.82 -5.46 -12.03
CA GLY A 75 7.84 -6.41 -12.48
C GLY A 75 8.59 -5.95 -13.74
N LYS A 76 8.03 -5.01 -14.51
CA LYS A 76 8.65 -4.52 -15.76
C LYS A 76 9.55 -3.30 -15.54
N GLY A 77 9.05 -2.29 -14.84
CA GLY A 77 9.70 -0.98 -14.71
C GLY A 77 10.27 -0.68 -13.32
N GLY A 78 10.05 -1.55 -12.33
CA GLY A 78 10.43 -1.28 -10.94
C GLY A 78 9.69 -0.08 -10.32
N LEU A 79 8.56 0.29 -10.92
CA LEU A 79 7.71 1.39 -10.45
C LEU A 79 6.84 0.92 -9.29
N VAL A 80 6.50 1.85 -8.39
CA VAL A 80 5.54 1.57 -7.33
C VAL A 80 4.13 1.70 -7.90
N VAL A 81 3.35 0.64 -7.80
CA VAL A 81 1.93 0.61 -8.14
C VAL A 81 1.11 0.27 -6.91
N GLY A 82 -0.13 0.75 -6.84
CA GLY A 82 -0.93 0.52 -5.65
C GLY A 82 -2.16 1.40 -5.56
N LEU A 83 -2.77 1.36 -4.38
CA LEU A 83 -3.94 2.15 -4.04
C LEU A 83 -3.72 2.90 -2.73
N ARG A 84 -4.30 4.10 -2.67
CA ARG A 84 -4.32 4.97 -1.49
C ARG A 84 -5.77 5.12 -1.06
N ALA A 85 -6.06 4.82 0.20
CA ALA A 85 -7.35 5.06 0.82
C ALA A 85 -7.20 6.05 1.98
N LYS A 86 -8.15 6.97 2.10
CA LYS A 86 -8.23 7.90 3.23
C LYS A 86 -9.32 7.45 4.17
N ALA A 87 -9.04 7.40 5.46
CA ALA A 87 -9.99 7.00 6.49
C ALA A 87 -9.93 7.95 7.69
N ILE A 88 -11.00 7.89 8.49
CA ILE A 88 -11.11 8.58 9.77
C ILE A 88 -11.18 7.50 10.85
N GLU A 89 -10.30 7.60 11.84
CA GLU A 89 -10.27 6.73 13.02
C GLU A 89 -10.63 7.59 14.24
N SER A 90 -11.48 7.05 15.12
CA SER A 90 -12.03 7.75 16.30
C SER A 90 -11.74 6.96 17.57
#